data_AF-A0ABC8JL67-F1
#
_entry.id   AF-A0ABC8JL67-F1
#
_cell.length_a   1.000
_cell.length_b   1.000
_cell.length_c   1.000
_cell.angle_alpha   90.00
_cell.angle_beta   90.00
_cell.angle_gamma   90.00
#
_symmetry.space_group_name_H-M   'P 1'
#
loop_
_entity.id
_entity.type
_entity.pdbx_description
1 polymer ?
#
loop_
_entity_poly.entity_id
_entity_poly.type
_entity_poly.pdbx_seq_one_letter_code
_entity_poly.pdbx_strand_id
1 'polypeptide(L)'
;MANKGRDGDGVDSISSLPDEILQHILSSLQTATAIKTSTLSKRWRHVWSGTPSLHLILTRHDFKADSIDRTLALFKAPKMTSFHLYAGYHIKSPDINRSIEFAMLKNVENMWLDIRSYNYNIPEFLYFSSTIKQLTLSLVNIPDMNVPISSVYWTSLKKLSLFCSNFSEECMAKILSGCPILETLILEVSVDLKVIDLSKSLSLRTLEATIRVPGTQIVAPHIRCLRLTSIVYLCTLVDVSSLTEATLEVSVQSNEILTDGFPQVIIQEMVGMLQNVETLTFGPNLLKILSVAELYHLPFPSFKVKDLTLETTISQDVIPGLVRVLQNSHLLTKLTVQPKLVNGTLLGKSLDDLLDVHGLMNSDQRWRKEARVFPNILNWDVEPKHVVSFIKLMLKTALITLGGPKMKIVLQEDGQRIRFLAKTVEEYAEAIRWVHLLENERLGSLNNSLLRTSKLQFDQF
;
A
#
# COMPACT_ATOMS: atom_id res chain seq x y z
N MET A 1 -8.58 12.65 -68.01
CA MET A 1 -9.26 13.26 -66.85
C MET A 1 -8.69 12.65 -65.58
N ALA A 2 -8.17 13.50 -64.71
CA ALA A 2 -7.66 13.12 -63.40
C ALA A 2 -8.80 12.61 -62.50
N ASN A 3 -8.50 11.66 -61.63
CA ASN A 3 -9.12 11.67 -60.32
C ASN A 3 -8.04 11.43 -59.26
N LYS A 4 -7.72 12.53 -58.57
CA LYS A 4 -6.80 12.65 -57.46
C LYS A 4 -7.59 12.33 -56.18
N GLY A 5 -6.95 11.64 -55.24
CA GLY A 5 -7.27 11.78 -53.81
C GLY A 5 -7.93 10.57 -53.16
N ARG A 6 -7.13 9.83 -52.38
CA ARG A 6 -7.05 10.02 -50.92
C ARG A 6 -5.86 9.23 -50.40
N ASP A 7 -4.72 9.90 -50.36
CA ASP A 7 -3.64 9.56 -49.43
C ASP A 7 -4.19 9.81 -48.02
N GLY A 8 -4.58 8.73 -47.33
CA GLY A 8 -4.70 8.74 -45.89
C GLY A 8 -3.30 8.79 -45.32
N ASP A 9 -2.72 9.98 -45.25
CA ASP A 9 -1.50 10.28 -44.51
C ASP A 9 -1.78 10.01 -43.03
N GLY A 10 -1.67 8.74 -42.64
CA GLY A 10 -1.67 8.30 -41.26
C GLY A 10 -0.36 8.73 -40.63
N VAL A 11 -0.22 10.05 -40.40
CA VAL A 11 0.94 10.64 -39.75
C VAL A 11 1.14 9.90 -38.43
N ASP A 12 2.23 9.13 -38.36
CA ASP A 12 2.66 8.43 -37.15
C ASP A 12 2.92 9.49 -36.06
N SER A 13 1.87 9.76 -35.30
CA SER A 13 1.83 10.86 -34.34
C SER A 13 2.82 10.61 -33.20
N ILE A 14 3.12 9.34 -32.89
CA ILE A 14 4.10 8.99 -31.86
C ILE A 14 5.51 9.24 -32.39
N SER A 15 5.84 8.85 -33.63
CA SER A 15 7.15 9.15 -34.20
C SER A 15 7.42 10.64 -34.44
N SER A 16 6.37 11.48 -34.41
CA SER A 16 6.48 12.94 -34.50
C SER A 16 6.88 13.62 -33.17
N LEU A 17 6.72 12.93 -32.02
CA LEU A 17 7.04 13.46 -30.71
C LEU A 17 8.54 13.76 -30.56
N PRO A 18 8.97 14.77 -29.76
CA PRO A 18 10.37 15.01 -29.42
C PRO A 18 11.04 13.83 -28.70
N ASP A 19 12.36 13.70 -28.81
CA ASP A 19 13.11 12.59 -28.22
C ASP A 19 12.95 12.55 -26.69
N GLU A 20 12.83 13.70 -26.05
CA GLU A 20 12.64 13.84 -24.60
C GLU A 20 11.30 13.23 -24.15
N ILE A 21 10.24 13.40 -24.94
CA ILE A 21 8.92 12.82 -24.65
C ILE A 21 8.96 11.31 -24.89
N LEU A 22 9.60 10.87 -25.98
CA LEU A 22 9.79 9.46 -26.25
C LEU A 22 10.63 8.78 -25.15
N GLN A 23 11.70 9.44 -24.68
CA GLN A 23 12.51 8.97 -23.55
C GLN A 23 11.69 8.89 -22.27
N HIS A 24 10.83 9.86 -22.01
CA HIS A 24 9.92 9.82 -20.85
C HIS A 24 8.96 8.62 -20.94
N ILE A 25 8.35 8.38 -22.11
CA ILE A 25 7.48 7.21 -22.34
C ILE A 25 8.28 5.90 -22.18
N LEU A 26 9.47 5.81 -22.77
CA LEU A 26 10.32 4.63 -22.67
C LEU A 26 10.84 4.40 -21.25
N SER A 27 10.94 5.45 -20.42
CA SER A 27 11.46 5.36 -19.05
C SER A 27 10.58 4.54 -18.11
N SER A 28 9.30 4.34 -18.45
CA SER A 28 8.39 3.47 -17.70
C SER A 28 8.44 2.00 -18.15
N LEU A 29 9.23 1.68 -19.19
CA LEU A 29 9.36 0.33 -19.73
C LEU A 29 10.60 -0.37 -19.20
N GLN A 30 10.58 -1.70 -19.23
CA GLN A 30 11.81 -2.49 -19.09
C GLN A 30 12.78 -2.13 -20.21
N THR A 31 14.09 -2.05 -19.90
CA THR A 31 15.09 -1.62 -20.88
C THR A 31 15.14 -2.54 -22.10
N ALA A 32 14.96 -3.85 -21.93
CA ALA A 32 14.86 -4.77 -23.06
C ALA A 32 13.69 -4.45 -24.01
N THR A 33 12.54 -4.03 -23.46
CA THR A 33 11.37 -3.62 -24.23
C THR A 33 11.60 -2.27 -24.91
N ALA A 34 12.23 -1.31 -24.23
CA ALA A 34 12.64 -0.05 -24.84
C ALA A 34 13.68 -0.24 -25.96
N ILE A 35 14.61 -1.20 -25.81
CA ILE A 35 15.54 -1.56 -26.89
C ILE A 35 14.77 -2.14 -28.09
N LYS A 36 13.73 -2.96 -27.88
CA LYS A 36 12.92 -3.53 -28.97
C LYS A 36 12.26 -2.45 -29.84
N THR A 37 11.93 -1.28 -29.29
CA THR A 37 11.37 -0.18 -30.11
C THR A 37 12.40 0.38 -31.11
N SER A 38 13.68 0.04 -30.98
CA SER A 38 14.74 0.38 -31.94
C SER A 38 14.49 -0.13 -33.36
N THR A 39 13.58 -1.10 -33.53
CA THR A 39 13.19 -1.63 -34.85
C THR A 39 12.16 -0.77 -35.56
N LEU A 40 11.46 0.14 -34.85
CA LEU A 40 10.39 0.96 -35.41
C LEU A 40 10.91 1.95 -36.46
N SER A 41 12.05 2.61 -36.20
CA SER A 41 12.71 3.46 -37.18
C SER A 41 14.18 3.73 -36.83
N LYS A 42 14.92 4.34 -37.75
CA LYS A 42 16.31 4.76 -37.51
C LYS A 42 16.45 5.70 -36.31
N ARG A 43 15.44 6.54 -36.05
CA ARG A 43 15.41 7.47 -34.92
C ARG A 43 15.30 6.72 -33.60
N TRP A 44 14.33 5.82 -33.50
CA TRP A 44 14.04 5.03 -32.29
C TRP A 44 15.22 4.15 -31.82
N ARG A 45 16.15 3.82 -32.73
CA ARG A 45 17.36 3.05 -32.42
C ARG A 45 18.20 3.62 -31.28
N HIS A 46 18.16 4.94 -31.09
CA HIS A 46 19.00 5.63 -30.13
C HIS A 46 18.23 6.27 -28.97
N VAL A 47 16.91 6.44 -29.10
CA VAL A 47 16.08 7.13 -28.11
C VAL A 47 16.19 6.49 -26.73
N TRP A 48 16.12 5.17 -26.65
CA TRP A 48 16.19 4.45 -25.37
C TRP A 48 17.49 4.73 -24.60
N SER A 49 18.61 5.00 -25.30
CA SER A 49 19.90 5.22 -24.63
C SER A 49 19.96 6.52 -23.82
N GLY A 50 19.06 7.46 -24.10
CA GLY A 50 18.93 8.72 -23.38
C GLY A 50 17.94 8.67 -22.21
N THR A 51 17.29 7.52 -21.95
CA THR A 51 16.31 7.44 -20.87
C THR A 51 16.98 7.64 -19.51
N PRO A 52 16.37 8.41 -18.59
CA PRO A 52 16.95 8.63 -17.27
C PRO A 52 16.78 7.40 -16.35
N SER A 53 16.09 6.36 -16.81
CA SER A 53 15.89 5.11 -16.08
C SER A 53 16.55 3.92 -16.78
N LEU A 54 16.99 2.96 -15.98
CA LEU A 54 17.54 1.69 -16.45
C LEU A 54 16.92 0.55 -15.63
N HIS A 55 16.29 -0.41 -16.32
CA HIS A 55 15.62 -1.56 -15.72
C HIS A 55 16.16 -2.85 -16.33
N LEU A 56 16.99 -3.55 -15.56
CA LEU A 56 17.67 -4.77 -15.95
C LEU A 56 17.03 -5.99 -15.27
N ILE A 57 16.77 -7.02 -16.07
CA ILE A 57 16.25 -8.31 -15.61
C ILE A 57 17.29 -9.37 -15.97
N LEU A 58 17.94 -9.92 -14.94
CA LEU A 58 18.98 -10.91 -15.07
C LEU A 58 18.40 -12.28 -14.68
N THR A 59 18.04 -13.09 -15.67
CA THR A 59 17.55 -14.47 -15.49
C THR A 59 18.36 -15.44 -16.33
N ARG A 60 18.34 -16.75 -16.03
CA ARG A 60 19.05 -17.74 -16.86
C ARG A 60 18.67 -17.69 -18.35
N HIS A 61 17.44 -17.30 -18.67
CA HIS A 61 16.91 -17.27 -20.03
C HIS A 61 17.22 -15.95 -20.75
N ASP A 62 17.26 -14.85 -20.01
CA ASP A 62 17.53 -13.52 -20.57
C ASP A 62 19.01 -13.10 -20.48
N PHE A 63 19.81 -13.83 -19.69
CA PHE A 63 21.18 -13.47 -19.38
C PHE A 63 22.16 -13.92 -20.46
N LYS A 64 22.67 -12.95 -21.22
CA LYS A 64 23.98 -13.01 -21.87
C LYS A 64 24.81 -11.86 -21.31
N ALA A 65 25.92 -12.16 -20.62
CA ALA A 65 26.78 -11.13 -20.01
C ALA A 65 27.17 -10.04 -21.03
N ASP A 66 27.56 -10.43 -22.24
CA ASP A 66 27.85 -9.54 -23.36
C ASP A 66 26.70 -8.58 -23.70
N SER A 67 25.45 -8.99 -23.48
CA SER A 67 24.27 -8.16 -23.73
C SER A 67 24.12 -7.06 -22.69
N ILE A 68 24.49 -7.32 -21.43
CA ILE A 68 24.47 -6.32 -20.36
C ILE A 68 25.57 -5.30 -20.64
N ASP A 69 26.79 -5.75 -20.89
CA ASP A 69 27.92 -4.86 -21.14
C ASP A 69 27.65 -3.96 -22.35
N ARG A 70 27.04 -4.51 -23.42
CA ARG A 70 26.56 -3.70 -24.55
C ARG A 70 25.49 -2.70 -24.16
N THR A 71 24.53 -3.08 -23.32
CA THR A 71 23.46 -2.19 -22.86
C THR A 71 24.03 -1.04 -22.04
N LEU A 72 24.91 -1.34 -21.08
CA LEU A 72 25.58 -0.34 -20.24
C LEU A 72 26.48 0.59 -21.06
N ALA A 73 27.23 0.04 -22.04
CA ALA A 73 28.08 0.83 -22.93
C ALA A 73 27.28 1.76 -23.86
N LEU A 74 26.07 1.35 -24.26
CA LEU A 74 25.19 2.15 -25.11
C LEU A 74 24.40 3.19 -24.32
N PHE A 75 24.33 3.11 -23.00
CA PHE A 75 23.57 4.03 -22.16
C PHE A 75 24.26 5.40 -22.08
N LYS A 76 23.57 6.44 -22.56
CA LYS A 76 24.12 7.80 -22.76
C LYS A 76 23.52 8.86 -21.85
N ALA A 77 22.49 8.54 -21.07
CA ALA A 77 21.88 9.54 -20.20
C ALA A 77 22.94 10.15 -19.27
N PRO A 78 23.00 11.50 -19.18
CA PRO A 78 24.00 12.19 -18.37
C PRO A 78 23.75 11.98 -16.87
N LYS A 79 22.49 11.74 -16.50
CA LYS A 79 22.04 11.51 -15.14
C LYS A 79 21.07 10.34 -15.13
N MET A 80 21.18 9.48 -14.12
CA MET A 80 20.23 8.39 -13.91
C MET A 80 19.30 8.72 -12.74
N THR A 81 18.01 8.81 -12.99
CA THR A 81 16.99 9.05 -11.96
C THR A 81 16.56 7.77 -11.27
N SER A 82 16.47 6.65 -12.00
CA SER A 82 16.06 5.38 -11.43
C SER A 82 16.82 4.18 -12.00
N PHE A 83 17.13 3.24 -11.13
CA PHE A 83 17.74 1.96 -11.46
C PHE A 83 16.95 0.84 -10.83
N HIS A 84 16.55 -0.12 -11.65
CA HIS A 84 15.85 -1.32 -11.23
C HIS A 84 16.65 -2.53 -11.69
N LEU A 85 17.04 -3.38 -10.74
CA LEU A 85 17.76 -4.60 -11.02
C LEU A 85 17.02 -5.77 -10.40
N TYR A 86 16.57 -6.69 -11.24
CA TYR A 86 16.15 -8.02 -10.82
C TYR A 86 17.26 -9.03 -11.15
N ALA A 87 17.70 -9.81 -10.18
CA ALA A 87 18.69 -10.86 -10.35
C ALA A 87 18.16 -12.19 -9.80
N GLY A 88 17.92 -13.15 -10.71
CA GLY A 88 17.46 -14.50 -10.36
C GLY A 88 18.54 -15.38 -9.71
N TYR A 89 18.12 -16.56 -9.25
CA TYR A 89 18.93 -17.53 -8.47
C TYR A 89 20.28 -17.96 -9.06
N HIS A 90 20.46 -17.79 -10.36
CA HIS A 90 21.62 -18.33 -11.10
C HIS A 90 22.59 -17.25 -11.59
N ILE A 91 22.33 -15.99 -11.24
CA ILE A 91 23.17 -14.87 -11.65
C ILE A 91 24.36 -14.77 -10.71
N LYS A 92 25.55 -14.56 -11.26
CA LYS A 92 26.77 -14.46 -10.45
C LYS A 92 26.91 -13.07 -9.84
N SER A 93 27.42 -13.00 -8.62
CA SER A 93 27.64 -11.74 -7.89
C SER A 93 28.43 -10.68 -8.68
N PRO A 94 29.49 -11.01 -9.45
CA PRO A 94 30.22 -10.00 -10.23
C PRO A 94 29.37 -9.28 -11.28
N ASP A 95 28.40 -9.95 -11.89
CA ASP A 95 27.54 -9.34 -12.92
C ASP A 95 26.47 -8.42 -12.30
N ILE A 96 25.98 -8.81 -11.12
CA ILE A 96 25.12 -7.96 -10.28
C ILE A 96 25.90 -6.71 -9.84
N ASN A 97 27.11 -6.90 -9.30
CA ASN A 97 27.95 -5.82 -8.79
C ASN A 97 28.34 -4.83 -9.89
N ARG A 98 28.68 -5.31 -11.09
CA ARG A 98 28.99 -4.42 -12.24
C ARG A 98 27.80 -3.53 -12.60
N SER A 99 26.59 -4.08 -12.53
CA SER A 99 25.36 -3.33 -12.83
C SER A 99 25.09 -2.27 -11.75
N ILE A 100 25.31 -2.59 -10.48
CA ILE A 100 25.18 -1.63 -9.35
C ILE A 100 26.27 -0.55 -9.43
N GLU A 101 27.52 -0.94 -9.70
CA GLU A 101 28.64 -0.01 -9.84
C GLU A 101 28.38 1.00 -10.97
N PHE A 102 27.89 0.54 -12.12
CA PHE A 102 27.48 1.43 -13.21
C PHE A 102 26.39 2.40 -12.77
N ALA A 103 25.39 1.93 -12.02
CA ALA A 103 24.32 2.78 -11.52
C ALA A 103 24.85 3.89 -10.59
N MET A 104 25.79 3.53 -9.72
CA MET A 104 26.43 4.47 -8.79
C MET A 104 27.33 5.46 -9.52
N LEU A 105 28.09 5.03 -10.53
CA LEU A 105 28.87 5.92 -11.40
C LEU A 105 27.99 6.98 -12.11
N LYS A 106 26.72 6.66 -12.34
CA LYS A 106 25.72 7.57 -12.93
C LYS A 106 24.94 8.39 -11.89
N ASN A 107 25.38 8.40 -10.64
CA ASN A 107 24.80 9.16 -9.53
C ASN A 107 23.30 8.91 -9.37
N VAL A 108 22.91 7.64 -9.39
CA VAL A 108 21.51 7.23 -9.29
C VAL A 108 20.81 7.78 -8.04
N GLU A 109 19.62 8.32 -8.23
CA GLU A 109 18.81 8.86 -7.13
C GLU A 109 17.87 7.82 -6.51
N ASN A 110 17.24 6.97 -7.32
CA ASN A 110 16.30 5.95 -6.85
C ASN A 110 16.78 4.56 -7.28
N MET A 111 17.03 3.68 -6.33
CA MET A 111 17.58 2.35 -6.60
C MET A 111 16.67 1.27 -6.02
N TRP A 112 16.30 0.32 -6.87
CA TRP A 112 15.58 -0.90 -6.50
C TRP A 112 16.41 -2.12 -6.87
N LEU A 113 16.81 -2.89 -5.87
CA LEU A 113 17.53 -4.14 -6.03
C LEU A 113 16.65 -5.29 -5.53
N ASP A 114 16.22 -6.15 -6.45
CA ASP A 114 15.58 -7.43 -6.15
C ASP A 114 16.57 -8.55 -6.52
N ILE A 115 17.21 -9.12 -5.51
CA ILE A 115 18.28 -10.09 -5.68
C ILE A 115 17.87 -11.39 -4.98
N ARG A 116 17.70 -12.43 -5.79
CA ARG A 116 17.39 -13.79 -5.36
C ARG A 116 18.59 -14.73 -5.49
N SER A 117 19.78 -14.19 -5.75
CA SER A 117 21.01 -14.99 -5.84
C SER A 117 21.42 -15.52 -4.48
N TYR A 118 21.73 -16.82 -4.41
CA TYR A 118 22.26 -17.44 -3.20
C TYR A 118 23.59 -16.80 -2.78
N ASN A 119 23.79 -16.63 -1.47
CA ASN A 119 25.02 -16.14 -0.86
C ASN A 119 25.51 -14.79 -1.43
N TYR A 120 24.58 -13.97 -1.94
CA TYR A 120 24.93 -12.63 -2.40
C TYR A 120 25.12 -11.70 -1.20
N ASN A 121 26.22 -10.97 -1.18
CA ASN A 121 26.44 -9.89 -0.23
C ASN A 121 26.35 -8.57 -0.95
N ILE A 122 25.68 -7.60 -0.32
CA ILE A 122 25.71 -6.22 -0.80
C ILE A 122 27.17 -5.75 -0.86
N PRO A 123 27.62 -5.21 -1.99
CA PRO A 123 28.99 -4.73 -2.11
C PRO A 123 29.21 -3.50 -1.21
N GLU A 124 30.37 -3.44 -0.56
CA GLU A 124 30.72 -2.37 0.40
C GLU A 124 30.55 -0.97 -0.19
N PHE A 125 30.90 -0.78 -1.46
CA PHE A 125 30.79 0.52 -2.12
C PHE A 125 29.35 1.08 -2.12
N LEU A 126 28.31 0.24 -2.06
CA LEU A 126 26.91 0.69 -2.01
C LEU A 126 26.61 1.45 -0.71
N TYR A 127 27.28 1.12 0.39
CA TYR A 127 27.09 1.78 1.68
C TYR A 127 27.61 3.23 1.71
N PHE A 128 28.37 3.68 0.70
CA PHE A 128 28.99 5.01 0.66
C PHE A 128 28.31 5.99 -0.32
N SER A 129 27.04 5.76 -0.66
CA SER A 129 26.34 6.61 -1.61
C SER A 129 25.81 7.90 -0.99
N SER A 130 26.23 9.04 -1.52
CA SER A 130 25.70 10.36 -1.18
C SER A 130 24.60 10.86 -2.14
N THR A 131 24.23 10.07 -3.15
CA THR A 131 23.31 10.48 -4.23
C THR A 131 21.96 9.78 -4.15
N ILE A 132 21.92 8.58 -3.58
CA ILE A 132 20.69 7.79 -3.45
C ILE A 132 19.76 8.46 -2.44
N LYS A 133 18.55 8.80 -2.91
CA LYS A 133 17.44 9.37 -2.13
C LYS A 133 16.44 8.31 -1.72
N GLN A 134 16.26 7.27 -2.54
CA GLN A 134 15.39 6.14 -2.25
C GLN A 134 16.10 4.83 -2.55
N LEU A 135 16.11 3.92 -1.59
CA LEU A 135 16.74 2.61 -1.72
C LEU A 135 15.74 1.52 -1.33
N THR A 136 15.52 0.56 -2.22
CA THR A 136 14.78 -0.67 -1.94
C THR A 136 15.70 -1.87 -2.12
N LEU A 137 15.84 -2.65 -1.06
CA LEU A 137 16.62 -3.88 -1.04
C LEU A 137 15.68 -5.04 -0.75
N SER A 138 15.46 -5.90 -1.74
CA SER A 138 14.78 -7.17 -1.58
C SER A 138 15.79 -8.30 -1.77
N LEU A 139 16.17 -8.91 -0.66
CA LEU A 139 17.23 -9.91 -0.58
C LEU A 139 16.66 -11.20 -0.01
N VAL A 140 16.51 -12.21 -0.85
CA VAL A 140 15.87 -13.47 -0.47
C VAL A 140 16.79 -14.65 -0.73
N ASN A 141 16.71 -15.66 0.16
CA ASN A 141 17.55 -16.86 0.17
C ASN A 141 19.04 -16.58 0.40
N ILE A 142 19.34 -15.59 1.25
CA ILE A 142 20.70 -15.27 1.65
C ILE A 142 20.89 -15.80 3.08
N PRO A 143 21.84 -16.73 3.33
CA PRO A 143 22.23 -17.03 4.70
C PRO A 143 22.86 -15.77 5.28
N ASP A 144 22.29 -15.29 6.40
CA ASP A 144 22.65 -14.12 7.21
C ASP A 144 23.33 -12.97 6.45
N MET A 145 22.61 -11.86 6.26
CA MET A 145 23.21 -10.67 5.67
C MET A 145 24.37 -10.22 6.55
N ASN A 146 25.58 -10.22 5.99
CA ASN A 146 26.76 -9.83 6.73
C ASN A 146 26.60 -8.39 7.22
N VAL A 147 26.84 -8.18 8.52
CA VAL A 147 26.89 -6.85 9.09
C VAL A 147 27.92 -6.03 8.30
N PRO A 148 27.58 -4.81 7.83
CA PRO A 148 28.53 -3.93 7.16
C PRO A 148 29.82 -3.84 7.96
N ILE A 149 30.93 -4.14 7.29
CA ILE A 149 32.26 -4.08 7.91
C ILE A 149 32.57 -2.61 8.18
N SER A 150 32.24 -1.77 7.21
CA SER A 150 32.40 -0.32 7.28
C SER A 150 31.15 0.38 7.84
N SER A 151 31.32 1.64 8.24
CA SER A 151 30.19 2.51 8.54
C SER A 151 29.37 2.82 7.28
N VAL A 152 28.07 2.97 7.43
CA VAL A 152 27.15 3.33 6.36
C VAL A 152 27.09 4.86 6.22
N TYR A 153 27.08 5.36 5.00
CA TYR A 153 27.05 6.79 4.65
C TYR A 153 26.03 7.06 3.54
N TRP A 154 24.74 6.94 3.88
CA TRP A 154 23.61 7.24 3.00
C TRP A 154 23.06 8.64 3.30
N THR A 155 23.90 9.65 3.07
CA THR A 155 23.67 11.03 3.55
C THR A 155 22.51 11.77 2.88
N SER A 156 22.06 11.31 1.71
CA SER A 156 20.92 11.88 0.96
C SER A 156 19.65 11.01 1.04
N LEU A 157 19.69 9.89 1.76
CA LEU A 157 18.62 8.90 1.75
C LEU A 157 17.43 9.34 2.60
N LYS A 158 16.26 9.46 1.95
CA LYS A 158 14.98 9.84 2.57
C LYS A 158 14.04 8.66 2.75
N LYS A 159 14.11 7.66 1.87
CA LYS A 159 13.27 6.46 1.92
C LYS A 159 14.11 5.21 1.82
N LEU A 160 13.97 4.32 2.81
CA LEU A 160 14.62 3.03 2.84
C LEU A 160 13.56 1.93 2.93
N SER A 161 13.66 0.93 2.06
CA SER A 161 12.80 -0.27 2.10
C SER A 161 13.66 -1.52 2.16
N LEU A 162 13.49 -2.33 3.21
CA LEU A 162 14.26 -3.54 3.46
C LEU A 162 13.32 -4.74 3.53
N PHE A 163 13.46 -5.64 2.56
CA PHE A 163 12.73 -6.91 2.45
C PHE A 163 13.77 -8.04 2.46
N CYS A 164 14.36 -8.28 3.63
CA CYS A 164 15.48 -9.18 3.83
C CYS A 164 15.10 -10.25 4.87
N SER A 165 15.40 -11.52 4.59
CA SER A 165 14.98 -12.61 5.47
C SER A 165 15.85 -12.77 6.73
N ASN A 166 17.12 -12.35 6.72
CA ASN A 166 18.06 -12.60 7.81
C ASN A 166 18.88 -11.33 8.09
N PHE A 167 18.35 -10.47 8.96
CA PHE A 167 18.95 -9.16 9.25
C PHE A 167 19.14 -9.03 10.76
N SER A 168 20.35 -8.68 11.22
CA SER A 168 20.63 -8.56 12.66
C SER A 168 20.33 -7.16 13.20
N GLU A 169 20.11 -7.05 14.51
CA GLU A 169 19.92 -5.77 15.20
C GLU A 169 21.15 -4.85 15.04
N GLU A 170 22.36 -5.42 15.06
CA GLU A 170 23.61 -4.66 14.82
C GLU A 170 23.64 -4.06 13.41
N CYS A 171 23.24 -4.84 12.40
CA CYS A 171 23.16 -4.37 11.03
C CYS A 171 22.16 -3.20 10.91
N MET A 172 21.00 -3.31 11.56
CA MET A 172 20.01 -2.24 11.60
C MET A 172 20.56 -0.97 12.19
N ALA A 173 21.21 -1.06 13.36
CA ALA A 173 21.77 0.09 14.04
C ALA A 173 22.85 0.79 13.18
N LYS A 174 23.71 0.00 12.51
CA LYS A 174 24.72 0.54 11.58
C LYS A 174 24.09 1.23 10.37
N ILE A 175 23.07 0.62 9.76
CA ILE A 175 22.37 1.24 8.63
C ILE A 175 21.68 2.54 9.06
N LEU A 176 20.89 2.52 10.13
CA LEU A 176 20.11 3.67 10.58
C LEU A 176 21.01 4.83 11.02
N SER A 177 22.15 4.55 11.65
CA SER A 177 23.12 5.61 12.02
C SER A 177 23.77 6.29 10.81
N GLY A 178 23.82 5.60 9.67
CA GLY A 178 24.30 6.13 8.39
C GLY A 178 23.27 6.93 7.58
N CYS A 179 22.03 7.06 8.06
CA CYS A 179 20.93 7.69 7.33
C CYS A 179 20.38 8.94 8.08
N PRO A 180 21.12 10.06 8.13
CA PRO A 180 20.79 11.19 8.99
C PRO A 180 19.48 11.90 8.65
N ILE A 181 19.04 11.84 7.39
CA ILE A 181 17.84 12.52 6.90
C ILE A 181 16.71 11.55 6.50
N LEU A 182 16.74 10.31 6.99
CA LEU A 182 15.75 9.30 6.66
C LEU A 182 14.36 9.71 7.16
N GLU A 183 13.39 9.82 6.26
CA GLU A 183 12.01 10.24 6.57
C GLU A 183 11.04 9.05 6.62
N THR A 184 11.30 8.02 5.80
CA THR A 184 10.44 6.83 5.67
C THR A 184 11.26 5.54 5.71
N LEU A 185 10.81 4.59 6.53
CA LEU A 185 11.39 3.26 6.65
C LEU A 185 10.30 2.21 6.40
N ILE A 186 10.56 1.28 5.49
CA ILE A 186 9.69 0.14 5.19
C ILE A 186 10.45 -1.14 5.51
N LEU A 187 9.88 -2.01 6.33
CA LEU A 187 10.53 -3.22 6.83
C LEU A 187 9.62 -4.45 6.67
N GLU A 188 10.24 -5.57 6.33
CA GLU A 188 9.71 -6.90 6.59
C GLU A 188 10.51 -7.52 7.73
N VAL A 189 9.88 -7.66 8.90
CA VAL A 189 10.53 -8.13 10.12
C VAL A 189 10.59 -9.65 10.12
N SER A 190 11.81 -10.17 10.18
CA SER A 190 12.13 -11.59 10.14
C SER A 190 12.60 -12.14 11.49
N VAL A 191 12.90 -13.45 11.53
CA VAL A 191 13.11 -14.26 12.76
C VAL A 191 14.15 -13.68 13.71
N ASP A 192 15.16 -13.00 13.18
CA ASP A 192 16.31 -12.54 13.96
C ASP A 192 16.14 -11.13 14.55
N LEU A 193 15.07 -10.41 14.19
CA LEU A 193 14.82 -9.05 14.63
C LEU A 193 13.78 -9.00 15.76
N LYS A 194 14.28 -9.06 16.99
CA LYS A 194 13.45 -8.93 18.18
C LYS A 194 13.24 -7.49 18.58
N VAL A 195 14.25 -6.63 18.47
CA VAL A 195 14.14 -5.22 18.85
C VAL A 195 14.46 -4.30 17.67
N ILE A 196 13.55 -3.37 17.41
CA ILE A 196 13.67 -2.31 16.41
C ILE A 196 13.71 -0.98 17.16
N ASP A 197 14.92 -0.50 17.47
CA ASP A 197 15.12 0.78 18.15
C ASP A 197 15.29 1.93 17.15
N LEU A 198 14.27 2.78 17.04
CA LEU A 198 14.23 3.95 16.18
C LEU A 198 14.45 5.26 16.95
N SER A 199 14.80 5.20 18.24
CA SER A 199 14.97 6.38 19.09
C SER A 199 16.05 7.35 18.57
N LYS A 200 17.10 6.82 17.95
CA LYS A 200 18.20 7.62 17.39
C LYS A 200 17.89 8.19 16.00
N SER A 201 16.82 7.75 15.34
CA SER A 201 16.43 8.19 14.00
C SER A 201 15.53 9.42 14.06
N LEU A 202 16.10 10.56 14.44
CA LEU A 202 15.36 11.79 14.75
C LEU A 202 14.58 12.41 13.57
N SER A 203 14.98 12.11 12.33
CA SER A 203 14.32 12.56 11.09
C SER A 203 13.19 11.64 10.63
N LEU A 204 13.13 10.40 11.15
CA LEU A 204 12.19 9.38 10.73
C LEU A 204 10.79 9.71 11.20
N ARG A 205 9.82 9.71 10.28
CA ARG A 205 8.42 10.08 10.55
C ARG A 205 7.44 8.97 10.20
N THR A 206 7.79 8.15 9.22
CA THR A 206 6.94 7.07 8.72
C THR A 206 7.63 5.74 8.86
N LEU A 207 6.95 4.80 9.52
CA LEU A 207 7.33 3.40 9.59
C LEU A 207 6.24 2.53 8.96
N GLU A 208 6.60 1.71 7.99
CA GLU A 208 5.75 0.64 7.49
C GLU A 208 6.44 -0.69 7.83
N ALA A 209 5.82 -1.53 8.67
CA ALA A 209 6.41 -2.80 9.07
C ALA A 209 5.44 -3.97 8.87
N THR A 210 5.93 -5.03 8.23
CA THR A 210 5.26 -6.32 8.15
C THR A 210 5.90 -7.27 9.16
N ILE A 211 5.16 -7.67 10.19
CA ILE A 211 5.70 -8.51 11.26
C ILE A 211 5.45 -9.99 10.91
N ARG A 212 6.46 -10.85 10.96
CA ARG A 212 6.29 -12.30 10.71
C ARG A 212 6.60 -13.17 11.92
N VAL A 213 6.94 -12.55 13.05
CA VAL A 213 7.54 -13.23 14.21
C VAL A 213 6.95 -12.65 15.48
N PRO A 214 6.47 -13.48 16.41
CA PRO A 214 5.89 -12.97 17.64
C PRO A 214 6.97 -12.41 18.57
N GLY A 215 6.62 -11.40 19.36
CA GLY A 215 7.48 -10.83 20.40
C GLY A 215 8.45 -9.76 19.89
N THR A 216 8.26 -9.23 18.69
CA THR A 216 9.04 -8.08 18.21
C THR A 216 8.67 -6.82 19.00
N GLN A 217 9.67 -6.10 19.47
CA GLN A 217 9.53 -4.79 20.11
C GLN A 217 9.94 -3.68 19.15
N ILE A 218 9.11 -2.63 19.05
CA ILE A 218 9.41 -1.45 18.24
C ILE A 218 9.43 -0.23 19.15
N VAL A 219 10.60 0.40 19.28
CA VAL A 219 10.80 1.65 20.03
C VAL A 219 10.77 2.82 19.04
N ALA A 220 9.76 3.68 19.10
CA ALA A 220 9.47 4.63 18.01
C ALA A 220 8.99 6.03 18.47
N PRO A 221 9.78 6.77 19.27
CA PRO A 221 9.36 8.03 19.91
C PRO A 221 9.02 9.16 18.94
N HIS A 222 9.56 9.12 17.72
CA HIS A 222 9.46 10.22 16.75
C HIS A 222 8.60 9.88 15.52
N ILE A 223 8.05 8.66 15.47
CA ILE A 223 7.19 8.22 14.37
C ILE A 223 5.82 8.89 14.50
N ARG A 224 5.35 9.47 13.41
CA ARG A 224 4.02 10.10 13.29
C ARG A 224 3.04 9.22 12.54
N CYS A 225 3.52 8.47 11.55
CA CYS A 225 2.72 7.60 10.72
C CYS A 225 3.24 6.16 10.83
N LEU A 226 2.40 5.25 11.30
CA LEU A 226 2.73 3.84 11.47
C LEU A 226 1.80 2.99 10.62
N ARG A 227 2.34 2.15 9.74
CA ARG A 227 1.59 1.11 9.04
C ARG A 227 2.08 -0.25 9.50
N LEU A 228 1.23 -1.00 10.17
CA LEU A 228 1.53 -2.35 10.63
C LEU A 228 0.69 -3.36 9.86
N THR A 229 1.37 -4.27 9.19
CA THR A 229 0.76 -5.45 8.57
C THR A 229 1.15 -6.68 9.38
N SER A 230 0.21 -7.61 9.54
CA SER A 230 0.40 -8.89 10.24
C SER A 230 0.50 -8.78 11.77
N ILE A 231 -0.36 -7.98 12.39
CA ILE A 231 -0.45 -7.85 13.86
C ILE A 231 -0.73 -9.17 14.62
N VAL A 232 -1.04 -10.26 13.91
CA VAL A 232 -1.11 -11.64 14.45
C VAL A 232 0.17 -11.97 15.22
N TYR A 233 1.30 -11.54 14.67
CA TYR A 233 2.60 -11.70 15.29
C TYR A 233 2.83 -10.52 16.24
N LEU A 234 2.25 -10.65 17.42
CA LEU A 234 2.24 -9.67 18.51
C LEU A 234 3.53 -8.86 18.56
N CYS A 235 3.44 -7.57 18.29
CA CYS A 235 4.55 -6.64 18.43
C CYS A 235 4.26 -5.63 19.55
N THR A 236 5.19 -5.47 20.48
CA THR A 236 5.07 -4.47 21.53
C THR A 236 5.58 -3.13 21.01
N LEU A 237 4.69 -2.14 20.93
CA LEU A 237 5.10 -0.76 20.68
C LEU A 237 5.55 -0.10 21.99
N VAL A 238 6.74 0.49 21.96
CA VAL A 238 7.35 1.19 23.09
C VAL A 238 7.62 2.62 22.70
N ASP A 239 7.23 3.55 23.57
CA ASP A 239 7.37 4.99 23.37
C ASP A 239 6.92 5.42 21.97
N VAL A 240 5.62 5.33 21.71
CA VAL A 240 4.98 5.81 20.47
C VAL A 240 4.26 7.15 20.70
N SER A 241 4.84 7.99 21.54
CA SER A 241 4.24 9.22 22.03
C SER A 241 3.90 10.23 20.92
N SER A 242 4.67 10.26 19.83
CA SER A 242 4.45 11.14 18.67
C SER A 242 3.47 10.61 17.63
N LEU A 243 2.91 9.40 17.82
CA LEU A 243 2.09 8.74 16.82
C LEU A 243 0.74 9.44 16.63
N THR A 244 0.47 9.93 15.42
CA THR A 244 -0.78 10.63 15.07
C THR A 244 -1.61 9.88 14.05
N GLU A 245 -0.97 9.04 13.23
CA GLU A 245 -1.60 8.27 12.17
C GLU A 245 -1.22 6.79 12.26
N ALA A 246 -2.20 5.90 12.21
CA ALA A 246 -1.97 4.46 12.22
C ALA A 246 -2.78 3.75 11.14
N THR A 247 -2.18 2.78 10.46
CA THR A 247 -2.84 1.81 9.59
C THR A 247 -2.57 0.42 10.13
N LEU A 248 -3.63 -0.33 10.45
CA LEU A 248 -3.53 -1.66 11.03
C LEU A 248 -4.18 -2.68 10.12
N GLU A 249 -3.42 -3.70 9.73
CA GLU A 249 -3.90 -4.82 8.92
C GLU A 249 -3.37 -6.17 9.40
N VAL A 250 -4.19 -7.21 9.21
CA VAL A 250 -3.87 -8.59 9.55
C VAL A 250 -3.58 -9.37 8.27
N SER A 251 -2.41 -10.01 8.16
CA SER A 251 -2.11 -10.90 7.04
C SER A 251 -2.80 -12.25 7.19
N VAL A 252 -3.16 -12.84 6.05
CA VAL A 252 -4.05 -14.01 5.93
C VAL A 252 -3.32 -15.36 5.99
N GLN A 253 -2.02 -15.38 6.28
CA GLN A 253 -1.24 -16.63 6.26
C GLN A 253 -1.51 -17.57 7.46
N SER A 254 -2.30 -17.17 8.45
CA SER A 254 -2.53 -17.97 9.66
C SER A 254 -3.99 -18.41 9.85
N ASN A 255 -4.18 -19.70 10.13
CA ASN A 255 -5.42 -20.26 10.68
C ASN A 255 -5.67 -19.85 12.15
N GLU A 256 -4.79 -19.01 12.69
CA GLU A 256 -4.73 -18.62 14.10
C GLU A 256 -5.82 -17.62 14.50
N ILE A 257 -6.56 -17.06 13.53
CA ILE A 257 -7.64 -16.08 13.76
C ILE A 257 -8.78 -16.63 14.64
N LEU A 258 -8.88 -17.96 14.73
CA LEU A 258 -9.97 -18.68 15.44
C LEU A 258 -9.47 -19.50 16.63
N THR A 259 -8.22 -19.34 17.04
CA THR A 259 -7.77 -19.92 18.31
C THR A 259 -8.40 -19.12 19.46
N ASP A 260 -8.75 -19.83 20.55
CA ASP A 260 -9.38 -19.23 21.71
C ASP A 260 -8.54 -18.05 22.25
N GLY A 261 -9.16 -16.87 22.35
CA GLY A 261 -8.53 -15.66 22.88
C GLY A 261 -7.82 -14.76 21.85
N PHE A 262 -7.64 -15.17 20.59
CA PHE A 262 -6.94 -14.35 19.59
C PHE A 262 -7.56 -12.95 19.38
N PRO A 263 -8.89 -12.78 19.20
CA PRO A 263 -9.50 -11.46 19.08
C PRO A 263 -9.32 -10.57 20.32
N GLN A 264 -9.25 -11.18 21.52
CA GLN A 264 -9.02 -10.46 22.77
C GLN A 264 -7.62 -9.85 22.81
N VAL A 265 -6.61 -10.60 22.37
CA VAL A 265 -5.23 -10.11 22.33
C VAL A 265 -5.10 -8.94 21.35
N ILE A 266 -5.69 -9.05 20.15
CA ILE A 266 -5.69 -7.95 19.17
C ILE A 266 -6.32 -6.67 19.76
N ILE A 267 -7.45 -6.81 20.46
CA ILE A 267 -8.10 -5.67 21.13
C ILE A 267 -7.20 -5.04 22.19
N GLN A 268 -6.49 -5.84 22.99
CA GLN A 268 -5.59 -5.34 24.04
C GLN A 268 -4.41 -4.56 23.46
N GLU A 269 -3.80 -5.07 22.38
CA GLU A 269 -2.72 -4.36 21.68
C GLU A 269 -3.20 -3.02 21.12
N MET A 270 -4.38 -2.99 20.50
CA MET A 270 -4.97 -1.76 19.98
C MET A 270 -5.16 -0.68 21.06
N VAL A 271 -5.48 -1.05 22.31
CA VAL A 271 -5.65 -0.09 23.42
C VAL A 271 -4.35 0.69 23.69
N GLY A 272 -3.21 0.01 23.67
CA GLY A 272 -1.91 0.62 23.89
C GLY A 272 -1.47 1.50 22.72
N MET A 273 -1.65 1.00 21.49
CA MET A 273 -1.17 1.64 20.28
C MET A 273 -1.94 2.92 19.91
N LEU A 274 -3.23 2.98 20.20
CA LEU A 274 -4.14 3.99 19.65
C LEU A 274 -4.39 5.20 20.56
N GLN A 275 -3.66 5.33 21.68
CA GLN A 275 -3.95 6.34 22.71
C GLN A 275 -3.93 7.79 22.19
N ASN A 276 -2.98 8.10 21.29
CA ASN A 276 -2.75 9.45 20.74
C ASN A 276 -3.08 9.55 19.24
N VAL A 277 -3.59 8.49 18.63
CA VAL A 277 -3.84 8.43 17.19
C VAL A 277 -5.08 9.24 16.84
N GLU A 278 -4.92 10.23 15.96
CA GLU A 278 -6.03 11.04 15.45
C GLU A 278 -6.59 10.51 14.12
N THR A 279 -5.74 9.88 13.31
CA THR A 279 -6.12 9.28 12.01
C THR A 279 -5.86 7.79 12.03
N LEU A 280 -6.91 6.99 11.88
CA LEU A 280 -6.82 5.53 11.95
C LEU A 280 -7.36 4.89 10.68
N THR A 281 -6.64 3.91 10.15
CA THR A 281 -7.09 3.08 9.04
C THR A 281 -7.17 1.62 9.49
N PHE A 282 -8.35 1.03 9.38
CA PHE A 282 -8.53 -0.40 9.56
C PHE A 282 -8.54 -1.11 8.22
N GLY A 283 -7.62 -2.06 8.07
CA GLY A 283 -7.59 -2.94 6.92
C GLY A 283 -8.69 -4.01 6.99
N PRO A 284 -8.95 -4.68 5.85
CA PRO A 284 -10.14 -5.51 5.68
C PRO A 284 -10.17 -6.75 6.58
N ASN A 285 -9.03 -7.37 6.87
CA ASN A 285 -8.99 -8.57 7.71
C ASN A 285 -9.18 -8.24 9.19
N LEU A 286 -8.66 -7.09 9.62
CA LEU A 286 -8.86 -6.63 10.99
C LEU A 286 -10.35 -6.37 11.29
N LEU A 287 -11.10 -5.80 10.35
CA LEU A 287 -12.55 -5.59 10.53
C LEU A 287 -13.35 -6.90 10.70
N LYS A 288 -12.91 -7.98 10.07
CA LYS A 288 -13.51 -9.32 10.28
C LYS A 288 -13.23 -9.84 11.69
N ILE A 289 -11.99 -9.70 12.17
CA ILE A 289 -11.59 -10.08 13.54
C ILE A 289 -12.38 -9.29 14.59
N LEU A 290 -12.56 -7.99 14.37
CA LEU A 290 -13.38 -7.16 15.26
C LEU A 290 -14.85 -7.60 15.23
N SER A 291 -15.34 -8.11 14.10
CA SER A 291 -16.69 -8.69 14.05
C SER A 291 -16.80 -9.96 14.89
N VAL A 292 -15.78 -10.83 14.86
CA VAL A 292 -15.69 -12.01 15.75
C VAL A 292 -15.63 -11.58 17.22
N ALA A 293 -14.82 -10.58 17.55
CA ALA A 293 -14.73 -10.05 18.91
C ALA A 293 -16.09 -9.54 19.45
N GLU A 294 -16.89 -8.90 18.60
CA GLU A 294 -18.24 -8.46 18.95
C GLU A 294 -19.19 -9.63 19.20
N LEU A 295 -19.06 -10.73 18.44
CA LEU A 295 -19.84 -11.95 18.67
C LEU A 295 -19.54 -12.58 20.03
N TYR A 296 -18.28 -12.53 20.46
CA TYR A 296 -17.86 -12.95 21.80
C TYR A 296 -18.12 -11.91 22.89
N HIS A 297 -18.76 -10.79 22.55
CA HIS A 297 -19.06 -9.69 23.48
C HIS A 297 -17.80 -9.14 24.19
N LEU A 298 -16.66 -9.14 23.50
CA LEU A 298 -15.42 -8.61 24.06
C LEU A 298 -15.51 -7.08 24.23
N PRO A 299 -14.89 -6.50 25.26
CA PRO A 299 -14.90 -5.06 25.48
C PRO A 299 -14.05 -4.34 24.43
N PHE A 300 -14.61 -3.34 23.77
CA PHE A 300 -13.88 -2.53 22.78
C PHE A 300 -13.24 -1.29 23.44
N PRO A 301 -12.06 -0.87 22.96
CA PRO A 301 -11.44 0.37 23.43
C PRO A 301 -12.21 1.58 22.89
N SER A 302 -12.19 2.66 23.66
CA SER A 302 -12.63 3.97 23.14
C SER A 302 -11.55 4.51 22.20
N PHE A 303 -11.94 4.76 20.95
CA PHE A 303 -11.06 5.33 19.94
C PHE A 303 -11.15 6.85 19.97
N LYS A 304 -10.03 7.51 20.29
CA LYS A 304 -9.91 8.99 20.31
C LYS A 304 -9.63 9.58 18.91
N VAL A 305 -10.10 8.91 17.86
CA VAL A 305 -9.82 9.23 16.47
C VAL A 305 -10.75 10.32 15.94
N LYS A 306 -10.22 11.19 15.07
CA LYS A 306 -10.97 12.25 14.36
C LYS A 306 -11.23 11.90 12.90
N ASP A 307 -10.31 11.15 12.28
CA ASP A 307 -10.44 10.61 10.92
C ASP A 307 -10.30 9.08 10.99
N LEU A 308 -11.31 8.38 10.48
CA LEU A 308 -11.33 6.93 10.41
C LEU A 308 -11.48 6.51 8.96
N THR A 309 -10.57 5.68 8.49
CA THR A 309 -10.66 5.02 7.19
C THR A 309 -10.93 3.54 7.39
N LEU A 310 -11.95 3.03 6.71
CA LEU A 310 -12.33 1.63 6.71
C LEU A 310 -12.06 1.07 5.31
N GLU A 311 -11.01 0.27 5.19
CA GLU A 311 -10.74 -0.48 3.97
C GLU A 311 -11.50 -1.80 4.03
N THR A 312 -12.53 -1.97 3.23
CA THR A 312 -13.41 -3.14 3.38
C THR A 312 -14.18 -3.50 2.12
N THR A 313 -14.67 -4.74 2.06
CA THR A 313 -15.74 -5.14 1.14
C THR A 313 -17.09 -4.98 1.84
N ILE A 314 -18.16 -4.66 1.10
CA ILE A 314 -19.52 -4.63 1.66
C ILE A 314 -19.99 -6.08 1.79
N SER A 315 -19.74 -6.70 2.95
CA SER A 315 -20.17 -8.06 3.26
C SER A 315 -20.78 -8.15 4.66
N GLN A 316 -21.58 -9.18 4.90
CA GLN A 316 -22.21 -9.45 6.19
C GLN A 316 -21.20 -9.59 7.34
N ASP A 317 -20.05 -10.22 7.06
CA ASP A 317 -19.03 -10.62 8.03
C ASP A 317 -18.31 -9.44 8.71
N VAL A 318 -18.31 -8.25 8.08
CA VAL A 318 -17.60 -7.07 8.60
C VAL A 318 -18.50 -6.13 9.38
N ILE A 319 -19.83 -6.25 9.23
CA ILE A 319 -20.79 -5.29 9.76
C ILE A 319 -20.74 -5.16 11.30
N PRO A 320 -20.69 -6.24 12.09
CA PRO A 320 -20.70 -6.10 13.55
C PRO A 320 -19.47 -5.36 14.10
N GLY A 321 -18.29 -5.70 13.60
CA GLY A 321 -17.04 -5.06 13.99
C GLY A 321 -17.02 -3.59 13.56
N LEU A 322 -17.52 -3.30 12.35
CA LEU A 322 -17.65 -1.94 11.86
C LEU A 322 -18.56 -1.09 12.75
N VAL A 323 -19.79 -1.57 13.01
CA VAL A 323 -20.75 -0.87 13.86
C VAL A 323 -20.14 -0.62 15.24
N ARG A 324 -19.46 -1.62 15.81
CA ARG A 324 -18.83 -1.49 17.12
C ARG A 324 -17.66 -0.48 17.13
N VAL A 325 -16.84 -0.46 16.08
CA VAL A 325 -15.78 0.55 15.91
C VAL A 325 -16.36 1.96 15.89
N LEU A 326 -17.41 2.19 15.07
CA LEU A 326 -18.07 3.50 15.00
C LEU A 326 -18.68 3.89 16.35
N GLN A 327 -19.30 2.94 17.04
CA GLN A 327 -19.89 3.18 18.35
C GLN A 327 -18.88 3.59 19.42
N ASN A 328 -17.62 3.18 19.28
CA ASN A 328 -16.54 3.50 20.21
C ASN A 328 -15.67 4.70 19.75
N SER A 329 -16.01 5.34 18.63
CA SER A 329 -15.21 6.43 18.02
C SER A 329 -15.85 7.81 18.26
N HIS A 330 -16.02 8.22 19.51
CA HIS A 330 -16.85 9.39 19.87
C HIS A 330 -16.36 10.76 19.36
N LEU A 331 -15.09 10.89 18.97
CA LEU A 331 -14.49 12.14 18.49
C LEU A 331 -14.46 12.23 16.95
N LEU A 332 -15.07 11.28 16.26
CA LEU A 332 -14.97 11.11 14.82
C LEU A 332 -15.65 12.26 14.06
N THR A 333 -14.89 12.90 13.17
CA THR A 333 -15.36 14.01 12.31
C THR A 333 -15.27 13.69 10.81
N LYS A 334 -14.52 12.66 10.44
CA LYS A 334 -14.43 12.18 9.07
C LYS A 334 -14.39 10.67 9.04
N LEU A 335 -15.22 10.07 8.19
CA LEU A 335 -15.22 8.65 7.90
C LEU A 335 -14.99 8.45 6.41
N THR A 336 -13.93 7.74 6.08
CA THR A 336 -13.67 7.29 4.72
C THR A 336 -13.97 5.81 4.63
N VAL A 337 -14.77 5.39 3.66
CA VAL A 337 -14.92 3.98 3.32
C VAL A 337 -14.29 3.77 1.97
N GLN A 338 -13.24 2.97 1.94
CA GLN A 338 -12.51 2.62 0.74
C GLN A 338 -12.78 1.15 0.40
N PRO A 339 -13.44 0.86 -0.74
CA PRO A 339 -13.59 -0.49 -1.21
C PRO A 339 -12.22 -1.07 -1.51
N LYS A 340 -11.83 -2.12 -0.78
CA LYS A 340 -10.56 -2.81 -0.96
C LYS A 340 -10.80 -4.30 -0.98
N LEU A 341 -10.45 -4.94 -2.10
CA LEU A 341 -10.51 -6.39 -2.19
C LEU A 341 -9.38 -6.97 -1.35
N VAL A 342 -9.69 -7.99 -0.55
CA VAL A 342 -8.65 -8.73 0.16
C VAL A 342 -7.94 -9.61 -0.87
N ASN A 343 -6.67 -9.35 -1.16
CA ASN A 343 -5.83 -10.34 -1.83
C ASN A 343 -5.65 -11.51 -0.86
N GLY A 344 -6.47 -12.55 -1.06
CA GLY A 344 -6.63 -13.64 -0.11
C GLY A 344 -7.64 -13.27 0.97
N THR A 345 -8.93 -13.54 0.74
CA THR A 345 -9.81 -13.89 1.87
C THR A 345 -9.15 -15.01 2.67
N LEU A 346 -9.25 -15.00 4.00
CA LEU A 346 -9.13 -16.18 4.87
C LEU A 346 -9.30 -17.50 4.09
N LEU A 347 -8.20 -18.04 3.56
CA LEU A 347 -8.16 -19.26 2.74
C LEU A 347 -9.23 -19.44 1.64
N GLY A 348 -9.72 -18.38 1.00
CA GLY A 348 -10.79 -18.51 0.00
C GLY A 348 -12.16 -18.92 0.57
N LYS A 349 -12.36 -18.80 1.89
CA LYS A 349 -13.58 -19.19 2.62
C LYS A 349 -14.26 -17.99 3.27
N SER A 350 -15.58 -18.08 3.45
CA SER A 350 -16.35 -17.12 4.23
C SER A 350 -16.00 -17.21 5.72
N LEU A 351 -16.19 -16.12 6.48
CA LEU A 351 -16.09 -16.18 7.95
C LEU A 351 -17.10 -17.19 8.54
N ASP A 352 -18.22 -17.42 7.85
CA ASP A 352 -19.21 -18.42 8.25
C ASP A 352 -18.66 -19.85 8.16
N ASP A 353 -17.99 -20.19 7.05
CA ASP A 353 -17.37 -21.51 6.86
C ASP A 353 -16.35 -21.80 7.97
N LEU A 354 -15.65 -20.76 8.40
CA LEU A 354 -14.65 -20.83 9.45
C LEU A 354 -15.26 -21.03 10.83
N LEU A 355 -16.30 -20.28 11.18
CA LEU A 355 -17.01 -20.43 12.44
C LEU A 355 -17.75 -21.78 12.53
N ASP A 356 -18.21 -22.31 11.40
CA ASP A 356 -18.85 -23.64 11.29
C ASP A 356 -17.84 -24.77 11.51
N VAL A 357 -16.66 -24.70 10.89
CA VAL A 357 -15.59 -25.71 11.04
C VAL A 357 -15.14 -25.85 12.50
N HIS A 358 -15.13 -24.75 13.26
CA HIS A 358 -14.73 -24.76 14.67
C HIS A 358 -15.90 -25.04 15.63
N GLY A 359 -17.14 -25.22 15.13
CA GLY A 359 -18.31 -25.53 15.97
C GLY A 359 -18.69 -24.44 16.95
N LEU A 360 -18.28 -23.19 16.70
CA LEU A 360 -18.29 -22.12 17.70
C LEU A 360 -19.69 -21.48 17.88
N MET A 361 -20.59 -21.54 16.88
CA MET A 361 -21.92 -20.93 16.94
C MET A 361 -22.95 -21.56 15.99
N ASN A 362 -24.23 -21.63 16.39
CA ASN A 362 -25.36 -21.97 15.51
C ASN A 362 -25.55 -20.89 14.41
N SER A 363 -25.62 -21.32 13.15
CA SER A 363 -25.70 -20.45 11.95
C SER A 363 -26.91 -19.49 11.97
N ASP A 364 -28.07 -19.93 12.46
CA ASP A 364 -29.33 -19.17 12.38
C ASP A 364 -29.42 -17.92 13.29
N GLN A 365 -28.54 -17.80 14.29
CA GLN A 365 -28.53 -16.67 15.24
C GLN A 365 -27.23 -15.85 15.24
N ARG A 366 -26.26 -16.21 14.38
CA ARG A 366 -24.89 -15.65 14.39
C ARG A 366 -24.83 -14.15 14.13
N TRP A 367 -25.54 -13.66 13.13
CA TRP A 367 -25.46 -12.26 12.71
C TRP A 367 -26.70 -11.44 13.09
N ARG A 368 -26.49 -10.18 13.53
CA ARG A 368 -27.60 -9.24 13.81
C ARG A 368 -28.45 -9.02 12.55
N LYS A 369 -29.74 -8.72 12.73
CA LYS A 369 -30.69 -8.48 11.62
C LYS A 369 -30.18 -7.47 10.59
N GLU A 370 -29.47 -6.43 11.05
CA GLU A 370 -28.92 -5.38 10.19
C GLU A 370 -27.78 -5.87 9.27
N ALA A 371 -27.05 -6.92 9.66
CA ALA A 371 -25.97 -7.50 8.86
C ALA A 371 -26.50 -8.48 7.78
N ARG A 372 -27.64 -9.14 8.03
CA ARG A 372 -28.24 -10.16 7.13
C ARG A 372 -28.76 -9.61 5.80
N VAL A 373 -28.86 -8.29 5.67
CA VAL A 373 -29.25 -7.61 4.42
C VAL A 373 -28.11 -7.61 3.41
N PHE A 374 -26.87 -7.80 3.89
CA PHE A 374 -25.70 -7.83 3.04
C PHE A 374 -25.40 -9.28 2.62
N PRO A 375 -25.16 -9.52 1.33
CA PRO A 375 -24.77 -10.84 0.86
C PRO A 375 -23.38 -11.23 1.38
N ASN A 376 -23.17 -12.55 1.50
CA ASN A 376 -21.86 -13.12 1.79
C ASN A 376 -21.06 -13.22 0.48
N ILE A 377 -20.59 -12.08 -0.04
CA ILE A 377 -19.90 -12.03 -1.33
C ILE A 377 -18.38 -12.08 -1.13
N LEU A 378 -17.74 -12.99 -1.88
CA LEU A 378 -16.28 -13.11 -1.99
C LEU A 378 -15.68 -12.17 -3.07
N ASN A 379 -16.52 -11.58 -3.93
CA ASN A 379 -16.18 -10.76 -5.10
C ASN A 379 -16.94 -9.42 -5.14
N TRP A 380 -16.55 -8.51 -6.04
CA TRP A 380 -17.11 -7.15 -6.19
C TRP A 380 -18.55 -7.03 -6.75
N ASP A 381 -19.33 -8.11 -6.83
CA ASP A 381 -20.71 -8.07 -7.37
C ASP A 381 -21.71 -7.53 -6.33
N VAL A 382 -21.47 -6.31 -5.85
CA VAL A 382 -22.34 -5.62 -4.90
C VAL A 382 -23.40 -4.83 -5.67
N GLU A 383 -24.66 -5.26 -5.62
CA GLU A 383 -25.76 -4.49 -6.21
C GLU A 383 -25.91 -3.09 -5.56
N PRO A 384 -26.34 -2.07 -6.33
CA PRO A 384 -26.54 -0.70 -5.81
C PRO A 384 -27.37 -0.62 -4.52
N LYS A 385 -28.38 -1.49 -4.37
CA LYS A 385 -29.22 -1.57 -3.16
C LYS A 385 -28.43 -1.91 -1.90
N HIS A 386 -27.37 -2.72 -2.01
CA HIS A 386 -26.51 -3.08 -0.89
C HIS A 386 -25.61 -1.90 -0.52
N VAL A 387 -25.09 -1.15 -1.49
CA VAL A 387 -24.34 0.09 -1.24
C VAL A 387 -25.21 1.12 -0.52
N VAL A 388 -26.44 1.33 -0.98
CA VAL A 388 -27.40 2.22 -0.32
C VAL A 388 -27.71 1.76 1.10
N SER A 389 -27.95 0.46 1.31
CA SER A 389 -28.20 -0.11 2.63
C SER A 389 -27.01 0.04 3.57
N PHE A 390 -25.80 -0.12 3.04
CA PHE A 390 -24.55 0.05 3.78
C PHE A 390 -24.39 1.50 4.23
N ILE A 391 -24.52 2.46 3.31
CA ILE A 391 -24.44 3.88 3.62
C ILE A 391 -25.49 4.28 4.68
N LYS A 392 -26.74 3.80 4.53
CA LYS A 392 -27.80 4.03 5.52
C LYS A 392 -27.43 3.49 6.90
N LEU A 393 -26.85 2.29 6.97
CA LEU A 393 -26.40 1.71 8.23
C LEU A 393 -25.27 2.53 8.86
N MET A 394 -24.28 2.94 8.07
CA MET A 394 -23.16 3.77 8.54
C MET A 394 -23.65 5.11 9.08
N LEU A 395 -24.53 5.79 8.33
CA LEU A 395 -25.13 7.05 8.73
C LEU A 395 -25.96 6.90 10.01
N LYS A 396 -26.85 5.89 10.07
CA LYS A 396 -27.67 5.63 11.26
C LYS A 396 -26.78 5.39 12.48
N THR A 397 -25.75 4.56 12.35
CA THR A 397 -24.83 4.23 13.44
C THR A 397 -24.05 5.46 13.91
N ALA A 398 -23.52 6.24 12.96
CA ALA A 398 -22.81 7.49 13.24
C ALA A 398 -23.72 8.52 13.92
N LEU A 399 -24.92 8.75 13.39
CA LEU A 399 -25.89 9.72 13.92
C LEU A 399 -26.33 9.37 15.35
N ILE A 400 -26.62 8.10 15.61
CA ILE A 400 -27.05 7.62 16.94
C ILE A 400 -25.91 7.76 17.95
N THR A 401 -24.67 7.48 17.55
CA THR A 401 -23.56 7.34 18.52
C THR A 401 -22.73 8.61 18.70
N LEU A 402 -22.74 9.52 17.72
CA LEU A 402 -21.84 10.69 17.68
C LEU A 402 -22.56 12.03 17.85
N GLY A 403 -23.89 12.01 18.05
CA GLY A 403 -24.63 13.17 18.54
C GLY A 403 -24.74 14.39 17.62
N GLY A 404 -24.44 14.29 16.31
CA GLY A 404 -24.75 15.38 15.37
C GLY A 404 -23.92 15.46 14.07
N PRO A 405 -24.22 16.45 13.19
CA PRO A 405 -23.94 16.44 11.74
C PRO A 405 -22.54 16.97 11.34
N LYS A 406 -21.53 16.79 12.20
CA LYS A 406 -20.16 17.28 11.94
C LYS A 406 -19.28 16.28 11.18
N MET A 407 -19.84 15.15 10.78
CA MET A 407 -19.11 14.03 10.21
C MET A 407 -19.15 14.06 8.67
N LYS A 408 -17.98 14.12 8.03
CA LYS A 408 -17.84 13.99 6.57
C LYS A 408 -17.69 12.51 6.21
N ILE A 409 -18.59 11.96 5.39
CA ILE A 409 -18.44 10.62 4.82
C ILE A 409 -17.85 10.73 3.41
N VAL A 410 -16.75 10.02 3.16
CA VAL A 410 -16.09 9.97 1.86
C VAL A 410 -16.10 8.52 1.36
N LEU A 411 -16.57 8.32 0.13
CA LEU A 411 -16.43 7.06 -0.58
C LEU A 411 -15.31 7.24 -1.60
N GLN A 412 -14.22 6.50 -1.43
CA GLN A 412 -13.06 6.60 -2.30
C GLN A 412 -12.97 5.36 -3.18
N GLU A 413 -13.06 5.54 -4.49
CA GLU A 413 -12.88 4.48 -5.48
C GLU A 413 -11.39 4.36 -5.83
N ASP A 414 -10.82 3.16 -5.68
CA ASP A 414 -9.49 2.87 -6.23
C ASP A 414 -9.63 2.72 -7.75
N GLY A 415 -8.70 3.28 -8.54
CA GLY A 415 -8.74 3.30 -10.02
C GLY A 415 -8.81 1.94 -10.72
N GLN A 416 -8.85 0.84 -9.97
CA GLN A 416 -9.32 -0.47 -10.44
C GLN A 416 -10.86 -0.49 -10.45
N ARG A 417 -11.46 0.10 -11.50
CA ARG A 417 -12.87 0.01 -11.91
C ARG A 417 -13.77 -0.71 -10.89
N ILE A 418 -14.43 0.04 -10.00
CA ILE A 418 -15.67 -0.45 -9.42
C ILE A 418 -16.62 -0.53 -10.61
N ARG A 419 -16.86 -1.74 -11.11
CA ARG A 419 -18.02 -1.97 -11.98
C ARG A 419 -19.24 -1.86 -11.08
N PHE A 420 -19.68 -0.63 -10.81
CA PHE A 420 -21.07 -0.40 -10.46
C PHE A 420 -21.88 -0.93 -11.64
N LEU A 421 -22.44 -2.13 -11.50
CA LEU A 421 -23.52 -2.60 -12.35
C LEU A 421 -24.79 -1.83 -11.97
N ALA A 422 -24.75 -0.49 -12.11
CA ALA A 422 -25.96 0.30 -12.20
C ALA A 422 -26.60 -0.12 -13.52
N LYS A 423 -27.72 -0.84 -13.44
CA LYS A 423 -28.44 -1.24 -14.66
C LYS A 423 -29.18 -0.05 -15.27
N THR A 424 -29.30 1.05 -14.52
CA THR A 424 -30.03 2.25 -14.91
C THR A 424 -29.38 3.52 -14.37
N VAL A 425 -29.52 4.63 -15.10
CA VAL A 425 -28.98 5.96 -14.75
C VAL A 425 -29.68 6.52 -13.50
N GLU A 426 -30.90 6.08 -13.23
CA GLU A 426 -31.72 6.46 -12.08
C GLU A 426 -31.14 5.97 -10.74
N GLU A 427 -30.56 4.77 -10.67
CA GLU A 427 -29.98 4.20 -9.43
C GLU A 427 -28.73 4.95 -8.99
N TYR A 428 -27.89 5.35 -9.95
CA TYR A 428 -26.72 6.17 -9.70
C TYR A 428 -27.11 7.60 -9.31
N ALA A 429 -28.15 8.15 -9.96
CA ALA A 429 -28.73 9.44 -9.61
C ALA A 429 -29.38 9.45 -8.22
N GLU A 430 -29.90 8.33 -7.72
CA GLU A 430 -30.52 8.25 -6.39
C GLU A 430 -29.48 8.25 -5.27
N ALA A 431 -28.38 7.51 -5.44
CA ALA A 431 -27.25 7.55 -4.50
C ALA A 431 -26.61 8.95 -4.42
N ILE A 432 -26.42 9.60 -5.58
CA ILE A 432 -25.96 11.00 -5.64
C ILE A 432 -27.00 11.97 -5.07
N ARG A 433 -28.30 11.76 -5.33
CA ARG A 433 -29.37 12.57 -4.74
C ARG A 433 -29.39 12.49 -3.23
N TRP A 434 -29.10 11.34 -2.61
CA TRP A 434 -28.99 11.23 -1.16
C TRP A 434 -27.78 11.98 -0.60
N VAL A 435 -26.64 11.93 -1.29
CA VAL A 435 -25.44 12.72 -0.94
C VAL A 435 -25.71 14.22 -1.10
N HIS A 436 -26.38 14.65 -2.18
CA HIS A 436 -26.77 16.04 -2.40
C HIS A 436 -27.95 16.52 -1.53
N LEU A 437 -28.87 15.64 -1.11
CA LEU A 437 -29.91 16.00 -0.13
C LEU A 437 -29.28 16.32 1.23
N LEU A 438 -28.26 15.56 1.64
CA LEU A 438 -27.47 15.81 2.85
C LEU A 438 -26.64 17.11 2.77
N GLU A 439 -26.22 17.52 1.57
CA GLU A 439 -25.59 18.83 1.33
C GLU A 439 -26.60 19.99 1.26
N ASN A 440 -27.84 19.74 0.85
CA ASN A 440 -28.87 20.78 0.70
C ASN A 440 -29.78 20.97 1.92
N GLU A 441 -29.95 19.96 2.79
CA GLU A 441 -30.55 20.17 4.12
C GLU A 441 -29.70 21.11 5.01
N ARG A 442 -28.44 21.38 4.63
CA ARG A 442 -27.57 22.41 5.22
C ARG A 442 -27.91 23.86 4.84
N LEU A 443 -28.83 24.11 3.89
CA LEU A 443 -29.21 25.47 3.46
C LEU A 443 -30.69 25.82 3.68
N GLY A 444 -31.46 24.94 4.34
CA GLY A 444 -32.89 25.10 4.60
C GLY A 444 -33.30 26.13 5.67
N SER A 445 -32.45 27.12 6.01
CA SER A 445 -32.91 28.34 6.69
C SER A 445 -32.73 29.62 5.89
N LEU A 446 -32.29 29.57 4.63
CA LEU A 446 -32.26 30.76 3.76
C LEU A 446 -32.65 30.45 2.30
N ASN A 447 -33.93 30.73 2.04
CA ASN A 447 -34.58 31.13 0.77
C ASN A 447 -34.27 30.39 -0.56
N ASN A 448 -35.37 29.81 -1.08
CA ASN A 448 -35.60 29.22 -2.39
C ASN A 448 -35.48 30.20 -3.58
N SER A 449 -34.32 30.79 -3.87
CA SER A 449 -34.20 31.63 -5.07
C SER A 449 -32.91 31.53 -5.89
N LEU A 450 -31.97 30.62 -5.59
CA LEU A 450 -30.70 30.52 -6.35
C LEU A 450 -30.40 29.17 -7.00
N LEU A 451 -31.39 28.28 -7.15
CA LEU A 451 -31.26 27.04 -7.94
C LEU A 451 -31.37 27.24 -9.46
N ARG A 452 -31.03 28.43 -9.97
CA ARG A 452 -30.79 28.66 -11.39
C ARG A 452 -29.41 29.27 -11.54
N THR A 453 -28.44 28.41 -11.81
CA THR A 453 -27.12 28.60 -12.42
C THR A 453 -25.97 28.09 -11.56
N SER A 454 -25.59 26.83 -11.75
CA SER A 454 -24.18 26.44 -11.63
C SER A 454 -23.91 25.30 -12.60
N LYS A 455 -23.23 25.66 -13.70
CA LYS A 455 -22.63 24.73 -14.66
C LYS A 455 -21.68 23.80 -13.89
N LEU A 456 -21.85 22.49 -14.05
CA LEU A 456 -20.83 21.50 -13.70
C LEU A 456 -19.68 21.65 -14.71
N GLN A 457 -18.47 21.96 -14.21
CA GLN A 457 -17.23 21.67 -14.92
C GLN A 457 -16.75 20.30 -14.45
N PHE A 458 -16.63 19.38 -15.40
CA PHE A 458 -15.91 18.13 -15.23
C PHE A 458 -14.43 18.42 -15.44
N ASP A 459 -13.60 18.17 -14.45
CA ASP A 459 -12.21 17.82 -14.72
C ASP A 459 -12.14 16.30 -14.76
N GLN A 460 -12.01 15.78 -15.99
CA GLN A 460 -11.69 14.38 -16.25
C GLN A 460 -10.22 14.14 -15.92
N PHE A 461 -9.93 13.15 -15.07
CA PHE A 461 -8.72 12.34 -15.18
C PHE A 461 -9.01 10.89 -14.79
#